data_AF-A0A285JJQ6-F1
#
_entry.id   AF-A0A285JJQ6-F1
#
_cell.length_a   1.000
_cell.length_b   1.000
_cell.length_c   1.000
_cell.angle_alpha   90.00
_cell.angle_beta   90.00
_cell.angle_gamma   90.00
#
_symmetry.space_group_name_H-M   'P 1'
#
loop_
_entity.id
_entity.type
_entity.pdbx_description
1 polymer ?
#
loop_
_entity_poly.entity_id
_entity_poly.type
_entity_poly.pdbx_seq_one_letter_code
_entity_poly.pdbx_strand_id
1 'polypeptide(L)'
;MACTPVQLGHSLAGFHYTLAADILRDVETPLREPTFLILTALAGEPLHGYGLITEVSRLSDGRVTLRPGTLYGALDRLVDAGLVEVDHEEVVDSRLRRYYRLSEQGGQTLVEETERMRRNVEAATERLRKIPRLNEGWA
;
A
#
# COMPACT_ATOMS: atom_id res chain seq x y z
N MET A 1 -19.18 -64.09 7.17
CA MET A 1 -18.87 -63.56 5.82
C MET A 1 -18.84 -62.04 5.92
N ALA A 2 -17.66 -61.48 6.18
CA ALA A 2 -17.46 -60.04 6.27
C ALA A 2 -17.09 -59.51 4.88
N CYS A 3 -17.84 -58.50 4.41
CA CYS A 3 -17.62 -57.81 3.16
C CYS A 3 -16.58 -56.71 3.40
N THR A 4 -15.41 -56.79 2.77
CA THR A 4 -14.38 -55.75 2.76
C THR A 4 -14.73 -54.68 1.73
N PRO A 5 -14.58 -53.36 2.03
CA PRO A 5 -14.71 -52.34 1.01
C PRO A 5 -13.37 -52.12 0.28
N VAL A 6 -13.49 -52.01 -1.04
CA VAL A 6 -12.46 -51.64 -2.02
C VAL A 6 -11.97 -50.22 -1.78
N GLN A 7 -10.65 -50.05 -1.72
CA GLN A 7 -9.95 -48.77 -1.66
C GLN A 7 -9.88 -48.16 -3.06
N LEU A 8 -10.67 -47.11 -3.33
CA LEU A 8 -10.52 -46.27 -4.52
C LEU A 8 -9.46 -45.21 -4.26
N GLY A 9 -8.24 -45.47 -4.73
CA GLY A 9 -7.19 -44.47 -4.81
C GLY A 9 -7.37 -43.62 -6.06
N HIS A 10 -7.89 -42.40 -5.92
CA HIS A 10 -7.73 -41.37 -6.95
C HIS A 10 -6.77 -40.31 -6.43
N SER A 11 -5.51 -40.46 -6.84
CA SER A 11 -4.50 -39.40 -6.82
C SER A 11 -4.89 -38.35 -7.86
N LEU A 12 -5.30 -37.18 -7.42
CA LEU A 12 -5.39 -35.98 -8.25
C LEU A 12 -4.33 -34.98 -7.77
N ALA A 13 -3.07 -35.30 -8.05
CA ALA A 13 -1.99 -34.32 -8.03
C ALA A 13 -1.80 -33.81 -9.46
N GLY A 14 -1.91 -32.49 -9.67
CA GLY A 14 -1.41 -31.88 -10.91
C GLY A 14 -2.26 -30.83 -11.62
N PHE A 15 -3.19 -30.13 -10.96
CA PHE A 15 -3.68 -28.87 -11.51
C PHE A 15 -2.89 -27.71 -10.90
N HIS A 16 -2.07 -27.10 -11.75
CA HIS A 16 -1.26 -25.91 -11.43
C HIS A 16 -2.19 -24.78 -10.95
N TYR A 17 -2.11 -24.43 -9.67
CA TYR A 17 -2.81 -23.32 -9.03
C TYR A 17 -2.28 -21.93 -9.45
N THR A 18 -1.81 -21.76 -10.68
CA THR A 18 -1.28 -20.46 -11.12
C THR A 18 -2.41 -19.43 -11.33
N LEU A 19 -3.58 -19.87 -11.81
CA LEU A 19 -4.71 -18.97 -12.07
C LEU A 19 -5.35 -18.41 -10.79
N ALA A 20 -5.37 -19.18 -9.71
CA ALA A 20 -5.90 -18.72 -8.43
C ALA A 20 -4.97 -17.69 -7.77
N ALA A 21 -3.66 -17.81 -7.96
CA ALA A 21 -2.70 -16.83 -7.47
C ALA A 21 -2.81 -15.50 -8.22
N ASP A 22 -3.16 -15.50 -9.52
CA ASP A 22 -3.39 -14.28 -10.29
C ASP A 22 -4.73 -13.62 -9.92
N ILE A 23 -5.80 -14.40 -9.73
CA ILE A 23 -7.12 -13.90 -9.26
C ILE A 23 -7.05 -13.39 -7.82
N LEU A 24 -6.22 -14.00 -6.96
CA LEU A 24 -6.00 -13.56 -5.58
C LEU A 24 -4.99 -12.41 -5.47
N ARG A 25 -4.14 -12.19 -6.49
CA ARG A 25 -3.29 -10.99 -6.57
C ARG A 25 -4.14 -9.72 -6.72
N ASP A 26 -5.27 -9.81 -7.42
CA ASP A 26 -6.22 -8.70 -7.56
C ASP A 26 -7.06 -8.41 -6.30
N VAL A 27 -6.96 -9.25 -5.25
CA VAL A 27 -7.57 -8.98 -3.93
C VAL A 27 -6.51 -8.50 -2.93
N GLU A 28 -5.47 -7.82 -3.41
CA GLU A 28 -4.57 -7.09 -2.53
C GLU A 28 -5.36 -5.96 -1.88
N THR A 29 -5.44 -5.98 -0.54
CA THR A 29 -6.24 -4.99 0.20
C THR A 29 -5.67 -3.60 -0.09
N PRO A 30 -6.50 -2.63 -0.53
CA PRO A 30 -6.05 -1.28 -0.80
C PRO A 30 -5.17 -0.70 0.29
N LEU A 31 -4.13 0.04 -0.09
CA LEU A 31 -3.31 0.72 0.89
C LEU A 31 -4.18 1.66 1.72
N ARG A 32 -3.97 1.63 3.04
CA ARG A 32 -4.56 2.62 3.92
C ARG A 32 -3.96 3.99 3.59
N GLU A 33 -4.77 5.03 3.65
CA GLU A 33 -4.36 6.40 3.29
C GLU A 33 -3.03 6.84 3.96
N PRO A 34 -2.79 6.61 5.27
CA PRO A 34 -1.49 6.99 5.86
C PRO A 34 -0.30 6.22 5.27
N THR A 35 -0.48 4.95 4.93
CA THR A 35 0.58 4.15 4.30
C THR A 35 0.88 4.64 2.89
N PHE A 36 -0.17 4.87 2.10
CA PHE A 36 -0.02 5.46 0.76
C PHE A 36 0.76 6.77 0.83
N LEU A 37 0.38 7.68 1.72
CA LEU A 37 1.06 8.98 1.87
C LEU A 37 2.50 8.87 2.37
N ILE A 38 2.83 7.90 3.23
CA ILE A 38 4.22 7.63 3.63
C ILE A 38 5.06 7.21 2.42
N LEU A 39 4.56 6.26 1.61
CA LEU A 39 5.26 5.84 0.40
C LEU A 39 5.40 6.99 -0.60
N THR A 40 4.35 7.78 -0.79
CA THR A 40 4.37 8.98 -1.64
C THR A 40 5.40 10.00 -1.18
N ALA A 41 5.52 10.26 0.13
CA ALA A 41 6.53 11.16 0.67
C ALA A 41 7.95 10.65 0.37
N LEU A 42 8.19 9.34 0.51
CA LEU A 42 9.49 8.72 0.25
C LEU A 42 9.84 8.57 -1.23
N ALA A 43 8.87 8.74 -2.13
CA ALA A 43 9.10 8.71 -3.58
C ALA A 43 9.87 9.95 -4.08
N GLY A 44 9.88 11.05 -3.31
CA GLY A 44 10.65 12.25 -3.62
C GLY A 44 12.13 12.10 -3.24
N GLU A 45 12.40 11.83 -1.96
CA GLU A 45 13.74 11.70 -1.40
C GLU A 45 13.74 10.87 -0.09
N PRO A 46 14.90 10.39 0.38
CA PRO A 46 15.00 9.78 1.70
C PRO A 46 14.66 10.78 2.82
N LEU A 47 13.81 10.37 3.76
CA LEU A 47 13.34 11.23 4.85
C LEU A 47 13.51 10.55 6.22
N HIS A 48 13.84 11.35 7.23
CA HIS A 48 13.79 10.91 8.63
C HIS A 48 12.39 11.14 9.22
N GLY A 49 12.13 10.55 10.39
CA GLY A 49 10.78 10.48 10.95
C GLY A 49 10.02 11.81 11.08
N TYR A 50 10.70 12.90 11.48
CA TYR A 50 10.06 14.22 11.55
C TYR A 50 9.74 14.79 10.15
N GLY A 51 10.64 14.64 9.18
CA GLY A 51 10.38 15.00 7.79
C GLY A 51 9.15 14.30 7.23
N LEU A 52 9.00 13.01 7.50
CA LEU A 52 7.81 12.23 7.09
C LEU A 52 6.51 12.76 7.70
N ILE A 53 6.51 13.13 8.98
CA ILE A 53 5.30 13.69 9.62
C ILE A 53 4.87 14.98 8.94
N THR A 54 5.84 15.88 8.70
CA THR A 54 5.59 17.15 8.02
C THR A 54 5.11 16.95 6.60
N GLU A 55 5.75 16.05 5.85
CA GLU A 55 5.45 15.84 4.44
C GLU A 55 4.11 15.14 4.23
N VAL A 56 3.76 14.14 5.05
CA VAL A 56 2.44 13.49 5.02
C VAL A 56 1.33 14.49 5.36
N SER A 57 1.56 15.36 6.34
CA SER A 57 0.60 16.43 6.66
C SER A 57 0.43 17.37 5.47
N ARG A 58 1.53 17.79 4.82
CA ARG A 58 1.51 18.66 3.64
C ARG A 58 0.78 18.02 2.45
N LEU A 59 1.11 16.77 2.11
CA LEU A 59 0.50 16.04 0.99
C LEU A 59 -1.00 15.78 1.17
N SER A 60 -1.47 15.77 2.41
CA SER A 60 -2.87 15.54 2.74
C SER A 60 -3.67 16.79 3.08
N ASP A 61 -3.07 17.99 2.91
CA ASP A 61 -3.64 19.27 3.37
C ASP A 61 -4.07 19.21 4.85
N GLY A 62 -3.27 18.56 5.68
CA GLY A 62 -3.48 18.40 7.12
C GLY A 62 -4.50 17.34 7.51
N ARG A 63 -5.18 16.67 6.56
CA ARG A 63 -6.17 15.62 6.86
C ARG A 63 -5.55 14.41 7.56
N VAL A 64 -4.30 14.09 7.25
CA VAL A 64 -3.56 12.99 7.88
C VAL A 64 -2.44 13.57 8.73
N THR A 65 -2.56 13.42 10.05
CA THR A 65 -1.52 13.80 11.01
C THR A 65 -0.98 12.56 11.72
N LEU A 66 0.30 12.28 11.53
CA LEU A 66 0.97 11.14 12.15
C LEU A 66 1.60 11.52 13.49
N ARG A 67 1.20 10.83 14.56
CA ARG A 67 1.93 10.89 15.84
C ARG A 67 3.21 10.06 15.72
N PRO A 68 4.31 10.41 16.44
CA PRO A 68 5.57 9.67 16.36
C PRO A 68 5.41 8.15 16.53
N GLY A 69 4.69 7.69 17.57
CA GLY A 69 4.47 6.26 17.78
C GLY A 69 3.70 5.57 16.64
N THR A 70 2.76 6.27 16.01
CA THR A 70 2.02 5.76 14.84
C THR A 70 2.91 5.67 13.61
N LEU A 71 3.76 6.68 13.38
CA LEU A 71 4.71 6.69 12.28
C LEU A 71 5.69 5.52 12.42
N TYR A 72 6.38 5.41 13.56
CA TYR A 72 7.42 4.39 13.72
C TYR A 72 6.84 2.98 13.65
N GLY A 73 5.69 2.74 14.28
CA GLY A 73 5.01 1.45 14.12
C GLY A 73 4.50 1.19 12.68
N ALA A 74 4.33 2.21 11.84
CA ALA A 74 4.05 2.04 10.41
C ALA A 74 5.33 1.77 9.61
N LEU A 75 6.41 2.49 9.89
CA LEU A 75 7.71 2.29 9.26
C LEU A 75 8.25 0.89 9.54
N ASP A 76 8.16 0.40 10.77
CA ASP A 76 8.58 -0.97 11.12
C ASP A 76 7.84 -2.00 10.25
N ARG A 77 6.51 -1.87 10.14
CA ARG A 77 5.70 -2.76 9.27
C ARG A 77 6.05 -2.63 7.79
N LEU A 78 6.40 -1.43 7.32
CA LEU A 78 6.75 -1.22 5.91
C LEU A 78 8.14 -1.74 5.57
N VAL A 79 9.07 -1.66 6.53
CA VAL A 79 10.39 -2.28 6.44
C VAL A 79 10.27 -3.81 6.46
N ASP A 80 9.49 -4.35 7.39
CA ASP A 80 9.22 -5.80 7.47
C ASP A 80 8.55 -6.33 6.19
N ALA A 81 7.72 -5.51 5.54
CA ALA A 81 7.06 -5.83 4.28
C ALA A 81 7.95 -5.60 3.03
N GLY A 82 9.16 -5.07 3.18
CA GLY A 82 10.08 -4.79 2.08
C GLY A 82 9.68 -3.59 1.21
N LEU A 83 8.75 -2.75 1.66
CA LEU A 83 8.26 -1.57 0.92
C LEU A 83 9.08 -0.31 1.19
N VAL A 84 9.79 -0.27 2.32
CA VAL A 84 10.66 0.82 2.75
C VAL A 84 11.96 0.23 3.25
N GLU A 85 13.06 0.93 3.05
CA GLU A 85 14.38 0.53 3.56
C GLU A 85 14.98 1.62 4.44
N VAL A 86 15.80 1.21 5.40
CA VAL A 86 16.64 2.16 6.13
C VAL A 86 17.76 2.61 5.20
N ASP A 87 17.85 3.91 4.96
CA ASP A 87 18.83 4.49 4.05
C ASP A 87 20.18 4.70 4.75
N HIS A 88 20.18 5.53 5.79
CA HIS A 88 21.35 5.76 6.63
C HIS A 88 20.93 6.30 8.01
N GLU A 89 21.91 6.39 8.91
CA GLU A 89 21.76 7.04 10.20
C GLU A 89 22.76 8.20 10.32
N GLU A 90 22.30 9.32 10.84
CA GLU A 90 23.09 10.54 11.00
C GLU A 90 22.88 11.13 12.40
N VAL A 91 23.93 11.67 13.02
CA VAL A 91 23.80 12.41 14.28
C VAL A 91 23.66 13.89 13.98
N VAL A 92 22.49 14.46 14.26
CA VAL A 92 22.22 15.89 14.13
C VAL A 92 21.79 16.44 15.49
N ASP A 93 22.42 17.50 15.95
CA ASP A 93 22.19 18.10 17.28
C ASP A 93 22.30 17.09 18.44
N SER A 94 23.31 16.23 18.38
CA SER A 94 23.53 15.13 19.35
C SER A 94 22.40 14.09 19.42
N ARG A 95 21.54 14.02 18.39
CA ARG A 95 20.47 13.02 18.28
C ARG A 95 20.65 12.18 17.03
N LEU A 96 20.57 10.86 17.20
CA LEU A 96 20.56 9.91 16.09
C LEU A 96 19.25 10.05 15.32
N ARG A 97 19.36 10.33 14.02
CA ARG A 97 18.25 10.38 13.06
C ARG A 97 18.44 9.23 12.09
N ARG A 98 17.41 8.39 11.98
CA ARG A 98 17.33 7.34 10.97
C ARG A 98 16.56 7.87 9.77
N TYR A 99 17.15 7.78 8.59
CA TYR A 99 16.52 8.10 7.32
C TYR A 99 16.00 6.82 6.66
N TYR A 100 14.89 6.96 5.97
CA TYR A 100 14.20 5.90 5.27
C TYR A 100 14.10 6.27 3.80
N ARG A 101 14.14 5.28 2.92
CA ARG A 101 13.90 5.46 1.48
C ARG A 101 12.89 4.46 0.96
N LEU A 102 12.25 4.79 -0.14
CA LEU A 102 11.39 3.86 -0.86
C LEU A 102 12.25 2.72 -1.46
N SER A 103 11.78 1.49 -1.34
CA SER A 103 12.39 0.34 -2.03
C SER A 103 11.86 0.25 -3.47
N GLU A 104 12.46 -0.60 -4.29
CA GLU A 104 11.94 -0.89 -5.64
C GLU A 104 10.53 -1.52 -5.58
N GLN A 105 10.33 -2.49 -4.67
CA GLN A 105 9.02 -3.09 -4.43
C GLN A 105 8.00 -2.07 -3.93
N GLY A 106 8.39 -1.18 -3.00
CA GLY A 106 7.55 -0.10 -2.51
C GLY A 106 7.14 0.87 -3.62
N GLY A 107 8.05 1.18 -4.54
CA GLY A 107 7.78 1.97 -5.73
C GLY A 107 6.74 1.31 -6.64
N GLN A 108 6.90 0.01 -6.93
CA GLN A 108 5.94 -0.74 -7.74
C GLN A 108 4.55 -0.78 -7.09
N THR A 109 4.49 -1.06 -5.79
CA THR A 109 3.24 -1.03 -5.01
C THR A 109 2.57 0.35 -5.05
N LEU A 110 3.36 1.43 -4.96
CA LEU A 110 2.84 2.79 -5.04
C LEU A 110 2.25 3.10 -6.43
N VAL A 111 2.90 2.63 -7.50
CA VAL A 111 2.39 2.78 -8.88
C VAL A 111 1.06 2.06 -9.04
N GLU A 112 0.97 0.82 -8.59
CA GLU A 112 -0.25 0.00 -8.68
C GLU A 112 -1.42 0.63 -7.92
N GLU A 113 -1.18 1.08 -6.70
CA GLU A 113 -2.19 1.74 -5.89
C GLU A 113 -2.62 3.09 -6.48
N THR A 114 -1.68 3.88 -7.03
CA THR A 114 -1.98 5.14 -7.71
C THR A 114 -2.91 4.91 -8.90
N GLU A 115 -2.61 3.90 -9.72
CA GLU A 115 -3.45 3.54 -10.87
C GLU A 115 -4.82 3.01 -10.44
N ARG A 116 -4.90 2.26 -9.33
CA ARG A 116 -6.17 1.83 -8.75
C ARG A 116 -7.03 3.02 -8.31
N MET A 117 -6.45 3.99 -7.62
CA MET A 117 -7.15 5.21 -7.20
C MET A 117 -7.61 6.03 -8.41
N ARG A 118 -6.77 6.18 -9.44
CA ARG A 118 -7.12 6.90 -10.68
C ARG A 118 -8.35 6.29 -11.35
N ARG A 119 -8.39 4.96 -11.51
CA ARG A 119 -9.55 4.25 -12.07
C ARG A 119 -10.83 4.49 -11.26
N ASN A 120 -10.74 4.50 -9.94
CA ASN A 120 -11.89 4.76 -9.07
C ASN A 120 -12.41 6.19 -9.23
N VAL A 121 -11.52 7.18 -9.29
CA VAL A 121 -11.88 8.59 -9.52
C VAL A 121 -12.58 8.73 -10.87
N GLU A 122 -12.02 8.17 -11.95
CA GLU A 122 -12.61 8.23 -13.28
C GLU A 122 -14.01 7.62 -13.33
N ALA A 123 -14.18 6.43 -12.76
CA ALA A 123 -15.48 5.76 -12.71
C ALA A 123 -16.52 6.56 -11.91
N ALA A 124 -16.12 7.16 -10.78
CA ALA A 124 -17.00 7.99 -9.96
C ALA A 124 -17.38 9.28 -10.69
N THR A 125 -16.42 9.99 -11.28
CA THR A 125 -16.65 11.22 -12.05
C THR A 125 -17.60 10.98 -13.23
N GLU A 126 -17.42 9.91 -13.98
CA GLU A 126 -18.30 9.55 -15.11
C GLU A 126 -19.75 9.30 -14.66
N ARG A 127 -19.94 8.70 -13.48
CA ARG A 127 -21.27 8.48 -12.91
C ARG A 127 -21.89 9.79 -12.41
N LEU A 128 -21.12 10.64 -11.75
CA LEU A 128 -21.60 11.92 -11.21
C LEU A 128 -22.05 12.88 -12.31
N ARG A 129 -21.34 12.92 -13.45
CA ARG A 129 -21.72 13.73 -14.63
C ARG A 129 -23.13 13.43 -15.16
N LYS A 130 -23.62 12.21 -14.95
CA LYS A 130 -24.97 11.77 -15.38
C LYS A 130 -26.07 12.21 -14.42
N ILE A 131 -25.73 12.90 -13.33
CA ILE A 131 -26.68 13.39 -12.31
C ILE A 131 -26.77 14.92 -12.48
N PRO A 132 -27.77 15.45 -13.23
CA PRO A 132 -27.80 16.86 -13.65
C PRO A 132 -27.73 17.87 -12.49
N ARG A 133 -28.36 17.54 -11.36
CA ARG A 133 -28.39 18.39 -10.16
C ARG A 133 -27.04 18.54 -9.44
N LEU A 134 -26.03 17.74 -9.79
CA LEU A 134 -24.66 17.84 -9.23
C LEU A 134 -23.67 18.50 -10.21
N ASN A 135 -24.10 18.84 -11.44
CA ASN A 135 -23.21 19.36 -12.47
C ASN A 135 -22.88 20.85 -12.33
N GLU A 136 -23.48 21.57 -11.36
CA GLU A 136 -23.32 23.02 -11.21
C GLU A 136 -22.04 23.47 -10.47
N GLY A 137 -21.16 22.55 -10.04
CA GLY A 137 -19.98 22.88 -9.23
C GLY A 137 -18.68 22.12 -9.56
N TRP A 138 -18.63 21.38 -10.67
CA TRP A 138 -17.49 20.51 -11.04
C TRP A 138 -17.00 20.73 -12.48
N ALA A 139 -17.34 21.88 -13.09
CA ALA A 139 -16.91 22.27 -14.43
C ALA A 139 -15.65 23.14 -14.40
#